data_AF-A0A969H515-F1
#
_entry.id   AF-A0A969H515-F1
#
_cell.length_a   1.000
_cell.length_b   1.000
_cell.length_c   1.000
_cell.angle_alpha   90.00
_cell.angle_beta   90.00
_cell.angle_gamma   90.00
#
_symmetry.space_group_name_H-M   'P 1'
#
loop_
_entity.id
_entity.type
_entity.pdbx_description
1 polymer ?
#
loop_
_entity_poly.entity_id
_entity_poly.type
_entity_poly.pdbx_seq_one_letter_code
_entity_poly.pdbx_strand_id
1 'polypeptide(L)'
;MTDFNDKMSDNRVLTSDNDTYLRIKSSKNSHLLDMVVGALSLTGAQVTGHPQLAGLELERFDIAVHNLNLLIRKLQDMASGLRLISIDGIFKRVQRLIRDLAHQTGKAVDLVLEGENTEIDKVLLDQLHDLLMHIIRNTVDHGLELSIERHATSKPTRGQILLSAHQ
;
A
#
# COMPACT_ATOMS: atom_id res chain seq x y z
N MET A 1 -51.93 -25.95 -17.39
CA MET A 1 -51.34 -25.47 -16.14
C MET A 1 -51.10 -26.69 -15.29
N THR A 2 -50.16 -27.60 -15.64
CA THR A 2 -48.68 -27.38 -15.73
C THR A 2 -48.21 -26.59 -14.50
N ASP A 3 -47.28 -27.03 -13.67
CA ASP A 3 -46.32 -28.14 -13.74
C ASP A 3 -45.72 -28.35 -12.33
N PHE A 4 -45.24 -29.57 -12.07
CA PHE A 4 -44.11 -29.90 -11.20
C PHE A 4 -44.16 -29.57 -9.70
N ASN A 5 -44.68 -30.53 -8.95
CA ASN A 5 -44.18 -30.87 -7.62
C ASN A 5 -43.38 -32.18 -7.74
N ASP A 6 -42.06 -32.14 -7.87
CA ASP A 6 -41.19 -33.31 -7.71
C ASP A 6 -39.82 -32.94 -7.09
N LYS A 7 -39.63 -33.47 -5.87
CA LYS A 7 -38.41 -33.98 -5.24
C LYS A 7 -37.15 -33.11 -5.08
N MET A 8 -36.87 -32.85 -3.80
CA MET A 8 -35.63 -33.18 -3.07
C MET A 8 -34.30 -33.25 -3.84
N SER A 9 -33.37 -32.37 -3.46
CA SER A 9 -31.97 -32.68 -3.12
C SER A 9 -31.37 -31.39 -2.50
N ASP A 10 -31.11 -31.39 -1.21
CA ASP A 10 -29.76 -31.61 -0.66
C ASP A 10 -28.80 -30.47 -1.03
N ASN A 11 -28.59 -29.48 -0.15
CA ASN A 11 -27.27 -29.25 0.42
C ASN A 11 -27.22 -28.19 1.52
N ARG A 12 -26.19 -28.35 2.34
CA ARG A 12 -25.80 -27.71 3.59
C ARG A 12 -25.49 -26.21 3.48
N VAL A 13 -25.72 -25.52 4.61
CA VAL A 13 -24.87 -24.51 5.30
C VAL A 13 -24.40 -23.34 4.41
N LEU A 14 -24.64 -22.08 4.80
CA LEU A 14 -23.65 -21.24 5.48
C LEU A 14 -24.34 -20.13 6.27
N THR A 15 -24.12 -20.16 7.58
CA THR A 15 -24.27 -19.02 8.48
C THR A 15 -23.45 -17.85 7.92
N SER A 16 -24.12 -16.75 7.56
CA SER A 16 -23.41 -15.48 7.35
C SER A 16 -23.10 -14.91 8.73
N ASP A 17 -21.90 -15.21 9.23
CA ASP A 17 -21.27 -14.37 10.24
C ASP A 17 -21.22 -12.97 9.66
N ASN A 18 -22.05 -12.10 10.19
CA ASN A 18 -22.16 -10.71 9.78
C ASN A 18 -20.98 -9.97 10.43
N ASP A 19 -19.76 -10.27 9.95
CA ASP A 19 -18.55 -9.54 10.31
C ASP A 19 -18.78 -8.08 9.92
N THR A 20 -19.13 -7.30 10.94
CA THR A 20 -19.46 -5.89 10.80
C THR A 20 -18.15 -5.13 10.63
N TYR A 21 -17.68 -5.01 9.39
CA TYR A 21 -16.48 -4.24 9.09
C TYR A 21 -16.76 -2.74 9.29
N LEU A 22 -16.29 -2.18 10.41
CA LEU A 22 -16.20 -0.74 10.60
C LEU A 22 -15.18 -0.17 9.60
N ARG A 23 -15.66 0.52 8.57
CA ARG A 23 -14.81 1.23 7.61
C ARG A 23 -14.19 2.45 8.28
N ILE A 24 -13.12 2.24 9.04
CA ILE A 24 -12.37 3.32 9.68
C ILE A 24 -11.54 4.01 8.61
N LYS A 25 -11.60 5.35 8.57
CA LYS A 25 -10.78 6.18 7.68
C LYS A 25 -9.29 5.83 7.94
N SER A 26 -8.63 5.20 6.97
CA SER A 26 -7.26 4.63 7.11
C SER A 26 -6.25 5.60 7.75
N SER A 27 -6.39 6.91 7.48
CA SER A 27 -5.55 7.95 8.07
C SER A 27 -5.62 8.07 9.60
N LYS A 28 -6.76 7.73 10.22
CA LYS A 28 -6.93 7.78 11.68
C LYS A 28 -6.26 6.60 12.38
N ASN A 29 -6.32 5.41 11.78
CA ASN A 29 -5.67 4.22 12.32
C ASN A 29 -4.14 4.36 12.25
N SER A 30 -3.60 4.80 11.12
CA SER A 30 -2.15 5.06 10.99
C SER A 30 -1.66 6.06 12.05
N HIS A 31 -2.37 7.17 12.24
CA HIS A 31 -1.96 8.20 13.19
C HIS A 31 -2.03 7.75 14.65
N LEU A 32 -3.07 6.99 15.02
CA LEU A 32 -3.18 6.41 16.35
C LEU A 32 -2.07 5.39 16.61
N LEU A 33 -1.76 4.55 15.63
CA LEU A 33 -0.67 3.58 15.73
C LEU A 33 0.68 4.28 15.88
N ASP A 34 0.96 5.31 15.07
CA ASP A 34 2.18 6.12 15.19
C ASP A 34 2.32 6.75 16.59
N MET A 35 1.24 7.31 17.14
CA MET A 35 1.28 7.89 18.49
C MET A 35 1.47 6.83 19.58
N VAL A 36 0.69 5.75 19.57
CA VAL A 36 0.68 4.75 20.65
C VAL A 36 2.00 3.99 20.67
N VAL A 37 2.47 3.55 19.50
CA VAL A 37 3.75 2.88 19.35
C VAL A 37 4.89 3.83 19.74
N GLY A 38 4.89 5.06 19.21
CA GLY A 38 5.94 6.03 19.49
C GLY A 38 6.02 6.41 20.96
N ALA A 39 4.88 6.71 21.59
CA ALA A 39 4.80 7.03 23.01
C ALA A 39 5.22 5.85 23.89
N LEU A 40 4.83 4.62 23.53
CA LEU A 40 5.19 3.42 24.29
C LEU A 40 6.70 3.12 24.17
N SER A 41 7.29 3.25 22.98
CA SER A 41 8.73 3.10 22.79
C SER A 41 9.53 4.15 23.55
N LEU A 42 9.11 5.42 23.50
CA LEU A 42 9.77 6.50 24.21
C LEU A 42 9.69 6.31 25.73
N THR A 43 8.50 6.02 26.25
CA THR A 43 8.28 5.81 27.69
C THR A 43 9.05 4.58 28.17
N GLY A 44 9.05 3.49 27.38
CA GLY A 44 9.86 2.31 27.66
C GLY A 44 11.34 2.65 27.78
N ALA A 45 11.90 3.38 26.81
CA ALA A 45 13.30 3.81 26.83
C ALA A 45 13.65 4.70 28.04
N GLN A 46 12.74 5.60 28.44
CA GLN A 46 12.91 6.45 29.63
C GLN A 46 12.93 5.63 30.92
N VAL A 47 12.07 4.63 31.04
CA VAL A 47 12.03 3.74 32.21
C VAL A 47 13.28 2.88 32.29
N THR A 48 13.74 2.33 31.17
CA THR A 48 14.92 1.44 31.14
C THR A 48 16.24 2.20 31.28
N GLY A 49 16.30 3.43 30.75
CA GLY A 49 17.48 4.28 30.79
C GLY A 49 17.53 5.24 31.99
N HIS A 50 16.67 5.04 33.00
CA HIS A 50 16.55 5.95 34.12
C HIS A 50 17.85 5.97 34.96
N PRO A 51 18.40 7.16 35.32
CA PRO A 51 19.67 7.26 36.06
C PRO A 51 19.67 6.52 37.40
N GLN A 52 18.52 6.36 38.05
CA GLN A 52 18.41 5.61 39.31
C GLN A 52 18.64 4.09 39.14
N LEU A 53 18.57 3.59 37.91
CA LEU A 53 18.88 2.19 37.59
C LEU A 53 20.37 2.01 37.23
N ALA A 54 21.10 3.11 37.02
CA ALA A 54 22.50 3.05 36.63
C ALA A 54 23.37 2.46 37.75
N GLY A 55 24.12 1.40 37.43
CA GLY A 55 25.01 0.72 38.36
C GLY A 55 24.34 -0.32 39.27
N LEU A 56 23.04 -0.58 39.10
CA LEU A 56 22.35 -1.67 39.77
C LEU A 56 22.42 -2.94 38.91
N GLU A 57 22.88 -4.05 39.47
CA GLU A 57 22.74 -5.37 38.85
C GLU A 57 21.40 -5.99 39.24
N LEU A 58 20.41 -5.90 38.35
CA LEU A 58 19.06 -6.38 38.58
C LEU A 58 18.67 -7.39 37.50
N GLU A 59 19.24 -8.60 37.57
CA GLU A 59 19.05 -9.65 36.55
C GLU A 59 17.56 -9.89 36.17
N ARG A 60 16.67 -9.95 37.17
CA ARG A 60 15.22 -10.11 36.92
C ARG A 60 14.58 -8.91 36.22
N PHE A 61 15.06 -7.70 36.52
CA PHE A 61 14.61 -6.48 35.87
C PHE A 61 15.09 -6.44 34.42
N ASP A 62 16.35 -6.78 34.15
CA ASP A 62 16.90 -6.82 32.79
C ASP A 62 16.16 -7.80 31.89
N ILE A 63 15.80 -8.97 32.43
CA ILE A 63 14.94 -9.95 31.73
C ILE A 63 13.56 -9.35 31.44
N ALA A 64 12.95 -8.66 32.40
CA ALA A 64 11.64 -8.01 32.21
C ALA A 64 11.71 -6.88 31.16
N VAL A 65 12.77 -6.08 31.17
CA VAL A 65 13.05 -5.02 30.19
C VAL A 65 13.24 -5.61 28.79
N HIS A 66 13.99 -6.70 28.66
CA HIS A 66 14.15 -7.39 27.40
C HIS A 66 12.81 -7.87 26.84
N ASN A 67 11.98 -8.50 27.67
CA ASN A 67 10.65 -8.96 27.29
C ASN A 67 9.73 -7.79 26.89
N LEU A 68 9.74 -6.68 27.63
CA LEU A 68 9.00 -5.47 27.28
C LEU A 68 9.40 -4.95 25.90
N ASN A 69 10.70 -4.84 25.63
CA ASN A 69 11.20 -4.39 24.33
C ASN A 69 10.80 -5.33 23.18
N LEU A 70 10.78 -6.64 23.43
CA LEU A 70 10.29 -7.62 22.46
C LEU A 70 8.80 -7.43 22.17
N LEU A 71 7.97 -7.20 23.19
CA LEU A 71 6.54 -6.94 23.03
C LEU A 71 6.27 -5.65 22.28
N ILE A 72 7.03 -4.59 22.56
CA ILE A 72 6.95 -3.31 21.84
C ILE A 72 7.28 -3.50 20.36
N ARG A 73 8.33 -4.26 20.03
CA ARG A 73 8.69 -4.59 18.64
C ARG A 73 7.59 -5.39 17.94
N LYS A 74 7.05 -6.42 18.58
CA LYS A 74 5.93 -7.18 18.02
C LYS A 74 4.71 -6.29 17.76
N LEU A 75 4.42 -5.36 18.66
CA LEU A 75 3.34 -4.40 18.48
C LEU A 75 3.62 -3.45 17.30
N GLN A 76 4.86 -2.99 17.13
CA GLN A 76 5.30 -2.21 15.96
C GLN A 76 5.08 -2.96 14.65
N ASP A 77 5.47 -4.23 14.59
CA ASP A 77 5.35 -5.05 13.39
C ASP A 77 3.87 -5.26 13.01
N MET A 78 3.03 -5.61 14.00
CA MET A 78 1.59 -5.76 13.79
C MET A 78 0.93 -4.43 13.39
N ALA A 79 1.32 -3.33 14.02
CA ALA A 79 0.82 -2.00 13.69
C ALA A 79 1.21 -1.57 12.26
N SER A 80 2.40 -1.97 11.79
CA SER A 80 2.85 -1.67 10.43
C SER A 80 1.95 -2.34 9.39
N GLY A 81 1.53 -3.58 9.63
CA GLY A 81 0.57 -4.30 8.76
C GLY A 81 -0.83 -3.65 8.69
N LEU A 82 -1.21 -2.84 9.68
CA LEU A 82 -2.50 -2.13 9.68
C LEU A 82 -2.50 -0.81 8.87
N ARG A 83 -1.35 -0.43 8.28
CA ARG A 83 -1.17 0.83 7.51
C ARG A 83 -1.38 0.65 6.01
N LEU A 84 -2.10 -0.39 5.61
CA LEU A 84 -2.39 -0.64 4.20
C LEU A 84 -3.34 0.43 3.63
N ILE A 85 -2.97 0.94 2.45
CA ILE A 85 -3.77 1.85 1.63
C ILE A 85 -3.80 1.35 0.19
N SER A 86 -4.91 1.58 -0.51
CA SER A 86 -5.01 1.28 -1.94
C SER A 86 -4.10 2.21 -2.76
N ILE A 87 -3.52 1.66 -3.83
CA ILE A 87 -2.70 2.42 -4.79
C ILE A 87 -3.51 3.23 -5.82
N ASP A 88 -4.85 3.18 -5.79
CA ASP A 88 -5.72 3.86 -6.76
C ASP A 88 -5.38 5.36 -6.92
N GLY A 89 -5.03 6.01 -5.81
CA GLY A 89 -4.69 7.43 -5.76
C GLY A 89 -3.45 7.79 -6.58
N ILE A 90 -2.43 6.93 -6.62
CA ILE A 90 -1.21 7.18 -7.40
C ILE A 90 -1.42 6.88 -8.89
N PHE A 91 -2.18 5.85 -9.23
CA PHE A 91 -2.51 5.51 -10.62
C PHE A 91 -3.30 6.65 -11.29
N LYS A 92 -4.26 7.26 -10.59
CA LYS A 92 -4.99 8.47 -11.04
C LYS A 92 -4.08 9.69 -11.26
N ARG A 93 -2.96 9.79 -10.54
CA ARG A 93 -1.98 10.88 -10.73
C ARG A 93 -1.09 10.61 -11.94
N VAL A 94 -0.60 9.38 -12.09
CA VAL A 94 0.17 8.93 -13.26
C VAL A 94 -0.64 9.12 -14.54
N GLN A 95 -1.91 8.73 -14.54
CA GLN A 95 -2.85 8.98 -15.65
C GLN A 95 -2.91 10.46 -16.06
N ARG A 96 -2.97 11.38 -15.09
CA ARG A 96 -2.97 12.82 -15.36
C ARG A 96 -1.63 13.27 -15.95
N LEU A 97 -0.53 12.88 -15.32
CA LEU A 97 0.81 13.22 -15.78
C LEU A 97 1.05 12.76 -17.22
N ILE A 98 0.67 11.53 -17.58
CA ILE A 98 0.86 11.00 -18.94
C ILE A 98 0.05 11.81 -19.96
N ARG A 99 -1.20 12.18 -19.63
CA ARG A 99 -2.00 13.04 -20.51
C ARG A 99 -1.34 14.41 -20.72
N ASP A 100 -0.86 15.03 -19.65
CA ASP A 100 -0.20 16.33 -19.72
C ASP A 100 1.09 16.26 -20.55
N LEU A 101 1.91 15.22 -20.33
CA LEU A 101 3.15 15.00 -21.08
C LEU A 101 2.89 14.64 -22.55
N ALA A 102 1.85 13.86 -22.85
CA ALA A 102 1.44 13.55 -24.22
C ALA A 102 1.07 14.82 -25.00
N HIS A 103 0.35 15.75 -24.36
CA HIS A 103 0.03 17.05 -24.95
C HIS A 103 1.27 17.93 -25.15
N GLN A 104 2.21 17.94 -24.21
CA GLN A 104 3.43 18.76 -24.29
C GLN A 104 4.43 18.24 -25.32
N THR A 105 4.60 16.92 -25.41
CA THR A 105 5.58 16.27 -26.29
C THR A 105 5.02 15.95 -27.68
N GLY A 106 3.70 16.04 -27.86
CA GLY A 106 3.02 15.66 -29.11
C GLY A 106 3.03 14.16 -29.38
N LYS A 107 3.41 13.33 -28.40
CA LYS A 107 3.46 11.87 -28.53
C LYS A 107 2.11 11.26 -28.14
N ALA A 108 1.60 10.35 -28.96
CA ALA A 108 0.38 9.62 -28.63
C ALA A 108 0.69 8.42 -27.72
N VAL A 109 0.10 8.38 -26.52
CA VAL A 109 0.36 7.36 -25.50
C VAL A 109 -0.94 6.71 -25.02
N ASP A 110 -0.94 5.39 -24.87
CA ASP A 110 -1.97 4.59 -24.22
C ASP A 110 -1.44 4.02 -22.90
N LEU A 111 -2.14 4.31 -21.81
CA LEU A 111 -1.81 3.78 -20.49
C LEU A 111 -2.74 2.61 -20.17
N VAL A 112 -2.15 1.47 -19.82
CA VAL A 112 -2.84 0.30 -19.28
C VAL A 112 -2.51 0.20 -17.79
N LEU A 113 -3.54 0.00 -16.97
CA LEU A 113 -3.43 -0.13 -15.53
C LEU A 113 -3.91 -1.50 -15.09
N GLU A 114 -3.11 -2.16 -14.25
CA GLU A 114 -3.44 -3.47 -13.69
C GLU A 114 -3.20 -3.45 -12.17
N GLY A 115 -4.14 -3.99 -11.39
CA GLY A 115 -3.99 -4.08 -9.95
C GLY A 115 -4.24 -2.78 -9.17
N GLU A 116 -5.14 -1.91 -9.65
CA GLU A 116 -5.50 -0.64 -8.96
C GLU A 116 -5.96 -0.81 -7.50
N ASN A 117 -6.52 -1.98 -7.17
CA ASN A 117 -7.01 -2.30 -5.83
C ASN A 117 -5.92 -2.86 -4.90
N THR A 118 -4.69 -3.03 -5.40
CA THR A 118 -3.58 -3.52 -4.59
C THR A 118 -3.34 -2.59 -3.41
N GLU A 119 -3.19 -3.20 -2.24
CA GLU A 119 -2.93 -2.48 -0.99
C GLU A 119 -1.44 -2.50 -0.67
N ILE A 120 -0.92 -1.36 -0.22
CA ILE A 120 0.49 -1.15 0.08
C ILE A 120 0.66 -0.31 1.35
N ASP A 121 1.79 -0.44 2.03
CA ASP A 121 2.13 0.42 3.15
C ASP A 121 2.21 1.90 2.71
N LYS A 122 1.59 2.79 3.48
CA LYS A 122 1.55 4.21 3.17
C LYS A 122 2.94 4.87 3.10
N VAL A 123 3.85 4.55 4.03
CA VAL A 123 5.19 5.16 4.06
C VAL A 123 5.95 4.76 2.81
N LEU A 124 5.84 3.48 2.44
CA LEU A 124 6.44 2.98 1.22
C LEU A 124 5.80 3.62 -0.03
N LEU A 125 4.48 3.81 -0.07
CA LEU A 125 3.81 4.53 -1.16
C LEU A 125 4.31 5.97 -1.30
N ASP A 126 4.44 6.69 -0.19
CA ASP A 126 4.92 8.08 -0.17
C ASP A 126 6.37 8.17 -0.69
N GLN A 127 7.23 7.20 -0.36
CA GLN A 127 8.60 7.11 -0.88
C GLN A 127 8.65 6.75 -2.37
N LEU A 128 7.78 5.87 -2.83
CA LEU A 128 7.70 5.49 -4.25
C LEU A 128 7.12 6.61 -5.12
N HIS A 129 6.38 7.55 -4.54
CA HIS A 129 5.65 8.57 -5.29
C HIS A 129 6.54 9.33 -6.28
N ASP A 130 7.58 10.00 -5.79
CA ASP A 130 8.44 10.84 -6.61
C ASP A 130 9.23 10.01 -7.63
N LEU A 131 9.66 8.81 -7.23
CA LEU A 131 10.38 7.87 -8.10
C LEU A 131 9.52 7.40 -9.27
N LEU A 132 8.25 7.03 -9.00
CA LEU A 132 7.31 6.61 -10.03
C LEU A 132 7.02 7.74 -11.01
N MET A 133 6.80 8.95 -10.52
CA MET A 133 6.57 10.12 -11.37
C MET A 133 7.78 10.43 -12.25
N HIS A 134 8.99 10.26 -11.72
CA HIS A 134 10.24 10.43 -12.46
C HIS A 134 10.41 9.37 -13.56
N ILE A 135 10.16 8.09 -13.25
CA ILE A 135 10.22 7.00 -14.23
C ILE A 135 9.24 7.24 -15.36
N ILE A 136 7.99 7.57 -15.05
CA ILE A 136 6.96 7.84 -16.06
C ILE A 136 7.35 9.01 -16.98
N ARG A 137 7.91 10.08 -16.42
CA ARG A 137 8.41 11.20 -17.22
C ARG A 137 9.51 10.75 -18.18
N ASN A 138 10.51 10.03 -17.70
CA ASN A 138 11.59 9.52 -18.55
C ASN A 138 11.07 8.58 -19.64
N THR A 139 10.07 7.74 -19.33
CA THR A 139 9.44 6.86 -20.31
C THR A 139 8.75 7.66 -21.42
N VAL A 140 8.03 8.74 -21.10
CA VAL A 140 7.35 9.56 -22.12
C VAL A 140 8.35 10.44 -22.89
N ASP A 141 9.27 11.10 -22.21
CA ASP A 141 10.21 12.04 -22.81
C ASP A 141 11.25 11.35 -23.69
N HIS A 142 11.80 10.22 -23.23
CA HIS A 142 12.90 9.53 -23.89
C HIS A 142 12.59 8.09 -24.30
N GLY A 143 11.68 7.40 -23.60
CA GLY A 143 11.33 6.00 -23.89
C GLY A 143 10.38 5.80 -25.07
N LEU A 144 9.63 6.84 -25.47
CA LEU A 144 8.71 6.78 -26.60
C LEU A 144 9.20 7.62 -27.78
N GLU A 145 9.30 6.98 -28.93
CA GLU A 145 9.55 7.59 -30.25
C GLU A 145 8.34 8.45 -30.68
N LEU A 146 8.56 9.43 -31.56
CA LEU A 146 7.47 10.21 -32.14
C LEU A 146 6.57 9.32 -33.02
N SER A 147 5.28 9.68 -33.15
CA SER A 147 4.34 8.90 -33.95
C SER A 147 4.78 8.72 -35.41
N ILE A 148 5.51 9.70 -35.97
CA ILE A 148 6.08 9.64 -37.33
C ILE A 148 7.19 8.59 -37.41
N GLU A 149 8.10 8.55 -36.44
CA GLU A 149 9.21 7.60 -36.37
C GLU A 149 8.71 6.15 -36.17
N ARG A 150 7.65 5.99 -35.37
CA ARG A 150 6.97 4.69 -35.16
C ARG A 150 6.33 4.17 -36.45
N HIS A 151 5.68 5.04 -37.21
CA HIS A 151 5.13 4.66 -38.51
C HIS A 151 6.21 4.25 -39.51
N ALA A 152 7.34 4.96 -39.54
CA ALA A 152 8.47 4.62 -40.40
C ALA A 152 9.09 3.24 -40.06
N THR A 153 8.86 2.74 -38.84
CA THR A 153 9.32 1.43 -38.36
C THR A 153 8.21 0.38 -38.26
N SER A 154 7.03 0.63 -38.88
CA SER A 154 5.86 -0.27 -38.86
C SER A 154 5.33 -0.58 -37.45
N LYS A 155 5.63 0.26 -36.45
CA LYS A 155 5.08 0.15 -35.09
C LYS A 155 3.72 0.86 -35.00
N PRO A 156 2.87 0.50 -34.02
CA PRO A 156 1.61 1.22 -33.76
C PRO A 156 1.87 2.70 -33.49
N THR A 157 1.01 3.58 -34.02
CA THR A 157 1.11 5.04 -33.88
C THR A 157 1.12 5.52 -32.43
N ARG A 158 0.42 4.80 -31.57
CA ARG A 158 0.32 5.07 -30.13
C ARG A 158 1.32 4.19 -29.38
N GLY A 159 2.13 4.80 -28.53
CA GLY A 159 3.00 4.09 -27.58
C GLY A 159 2.21 3.55 -26.42
N GLN A 160 2.51 2.33 -25.96
CA GLN A 160 1.84 1.74 -24.81
C GLN A 160 2.75 1.82 -23.58
N ILE A 161 2.18 2.24 -22.44
CA ILE A 161 2.79 2.17 -21.12
C ILE A 161 1.90 1.27 -20.26
N LEU A 162 2.46 0.22 -19.68
CA LEU A 162 1.79 -0.64 -18.71
C LEU A 162 2.29 -0.29 -17.31
N LEU A 163 1.37 0.01 -16.40
CA LEU A 163 1.64 0.10 -14.98
C LEU A 163 0.84 -0.97 -14.25
N SER A 164 1.54 -1.97 -13.74
CA SER A 164 0.93 -3.08 -13.01
C SER A 164 1.41 -3.11 -11.56
N ALA A 165 0.55 -3.57 -10.67
CA ALA A 165 0.87 -3.84 -9.28
C ALA A 165 0.31 -5.20 -8.87
N HIS A 166 1.16 -5.99 -8.22
CA HIS A 166 0.85 -7.34 -7.76
C HIS A 166 1.34 -7.52 -6.31
N GLN A 167 0.69 -8.41 -5.56
CA GLN A 167 1.06 -8.80 -4.19
C GLN A 167 1.92 -10.06 -4.20
#